data_AF-A0AA90U4F8-F1
#
_entry.id   AF-A0AA90U4F8-F1
#
_cell.length_a   1.000
_cell.length_b   1.000
_cell.length_c   1.000
_cell.angle_alpha   90.00
_cell.angle_beta   90.00
_cell.angle_gamma   90.00
#
_symmetry.space_group_name_H-M   'P 1'
#
loop_
_entity.id
_entity.type
_entity.pdbx_description
1 polymer ?
#
loop_
_entity_poly.entity_id
_entity_poly.type
_entity_poly.pdbx_seq_one_letter_code
_entity_poly.pdbx_strand_id
1 'polypeptide(L)'
;MFKDVRKLSSSGKILIIPWTSDSHEKEVEYSKVLHDYFSHCGFEEVLFLDKTDPENEIQRKFSEVDTIYLPGGDTEVLYRELKQRTLQDRLFEFPGVIIGNSAGAMGNSTQVSVSLISTFPFITSSMLVTLQKRKML
;
A
#
# COMPACT_ATOMS: atom_id res chain seq x y z
N MET A 1 6.71 -12.30 9.98
CA MET A 1 5.83 -11.12 10.05
C MET A 1 5.07 -10.89 8.74
N PHE A 2 5.71 -10.89 7.55
CA PHE A 2 4.98 -10.71 6.28
C PHE A 2 4.65 -11.98 5.48
N LYS A 3 5.21 -13.15 5.81
CA LYS A 3 4.69 -14.43 5.28
C LYS A 3 3.21 -14.62 5.64
N ASP A 4 2.76 -14.01 6.72
CA ASP A 4 1.35 -14.00 7.12
C ASP A 4 0.51 -13.01 6.29
N VAL A 5 1.12 -11.99 5.70
CA VAL A 5 0.44 -11.06 4.78
C VAL A 5 -0.03 -11.77 3.52
N ARG A 6 0.76 -12.71 2.98
CA ARG A 6 0.31 -13.54 1.85
C ARG A 6 -0.96 -14.33 2.18
N LYS A 7 -1.16 -14.73 3.45
CA LYS A 7 -2.37 -15.46 3.88
C LYS A 7 -3.63 -14.58 3.91
N LEU A 8 -3.47 -13.26 3.86
CA LEU A 8 -4.57 -12.31 3.77
C LEU A 8 -5.09 -12.16 2.33
N SER A 9 -4.27 -12.56 1.34
CA SER A 9 -4.62 -12.51 -0.07
C SER A 9 -5.19 -13.85 -0.54
N SER A 10 -6.39 -13.79 -1.10
CA SER A 10 -7.00 -14.89 -1.86
C SER A 10 -6.56 -14.90 -3.33
N SER A 11 -6.30 -13.74 -3.91
CA SER A 11 -5.85 -13.58 -5.31
C SER A 11 -4.41 -14.05 -5.53
N GLY A 12 -3.58 -14.04 -4.48
CA GLY A 12 -2.14 -14.25 -4.60
C GLY A 12 -1.41 -13.07 -5.20
N LYS A 13 -2.10 -11.97 -5.50
CA LYS A 13 -1.55 -10.74 -6.08
C LYS A 13 -1.52 -9.60 -5.06
N ILE A 14 -0.54 -8.71 -5.20
CA ILE A 14 -0.44 -7.49 -4.40
C ILE A 14 -0.19 -6.28 -5.28
N LEU A 15 -0.84 -5.17 -4.97
CA LEU A 15 -0.58 -3.87 -5.61
C LEU A 15 0.21 -2.97 -4.66
N ILE A 16 1.31 -2.42 -5.15
CA ILE A 16 2.17 -1.49 -4.43
C ILE A 16 1.97 -0.10 -4.99
N ILE A 17 1.82 0.90 -4.10
CA ILE A 17 1.75 2.32 -4.48
C ILE A 17 3.02 3.01 -3.96
N PRO A 18 4.11 3.07 -4.75
CA PRO A 18 5.45 3.45 -4.26
C PRO A 18 5.68 4.96 -4.20
N TRP A 19 4.63 5.78 -4.17
CA TRP A 19 4.71 7.24 -4.34
C TRP A 19 5.13 7.99 -3.07
N THR A 20 6.24 7.59 -2.46
CA THR A 20 6.76 8.17 -1.21
C THR A 20 8.01 9.03 -1.42
N SER A 21 8.36 9.31 -2.68
CA SER A 21 9.47 10.19 -3.06
C SER A 21 9.17 10.95 -4.36
N ASP A 22 9.69 12.17 -4.47
CA ASP A 22 9.68 12.92 -5.73
C ASP A 22 10.81 12.49 -6.70
N SER A 23 11.71 11.60 -6.26
CA SER A 23 12.80 11.06 -7.09
C SER A 23 12.38 9.77 -7.77
N HIS A 24 12.18 9.82 -9.09
CA HIS A 24 11.84 8.65 -9.89
C HIS A 24 12.89 7.52 -9.79
N GLU A 25 14.18 7.87 -9.73
CA GLU A 25 15.27 6.89 -9.59
C GLU A 25 15.15 6.10 -8.28
N LYS A 26 14.86 6.78 -7.16
CA LYS A 26 14.62 6.13 -5.87
C LYS A 26 13.37 5.27 -5.89
N GLU A 27 12.30 5.71 -6.57
CA GLU A 27 11.08 4.91 -6.72
C GLU A 27 11.35 3.61 -7.49
N VAL A 28 12.14 3.66 -8.56
CA VAL A 28 12.50 2.48 -9.37
C VAL A 28 13.39 1.52 -8.58
N GLU A 29 14.42 2.02 -7.89
CA GLU A 29 15.31 1.19 -7.06
C GLU A 29 14.53 0.52 -5.93
N TYR A 30 13.68 1.28 -5.24
CA TYR A 30 12.88 0.76 -4.14
C TYR A 30 11.82 -0.23 -4.61
N SER A 31 11.26 -0.02 -5.81
CA SER A 31 10.31 -0.97 -6.41
C SER A 31 10.95 -2.33 -6.67
N LYS A 32 12.23 -2.40 -7.08
CA LYS A 32 12.94 -3.70 -7.21
C LYS A 32 13.04 -4.43 -5.88
N VAL A 33 13.42 -3.71 -4.83
CA VAL A 33 13.53 -4.28 -3.48
C VAL A 33 12.18 -4.79 -2.99
N LEU A 34 11.10 -4.04 -3.21
CA LEU A 34 9.75 -4.43 -2.83
C LEU A 34 9.24 -5.63 -3.65
N HIS A 35 9.53 -5.66 -4.95
CA HIS A 35 9.19 -6.78 -5.83
C HIS A 35 9.79 -8.07 -5.30
N ASP A 36 11.11 -8.08 -5.09
CA ASP A 36 11.81 -9.26 -4.60
C ASP A 36 11.29 -9.65 -3.22
N TYR A 37 11.08 -8.68 -2.34
CA TYR A 37 10.55 -8.93 -1.01
C TYR A 37 9.20 -9.66 -1.01
N PHE A 38 8.21 -9.14 -1.76
CA PHE A 38 6.86 -9.72 -1.77
C PHE A 38 6.81 -11.02 -2.57
N SER A 39 7.64 -11.18 -3.60
CA SER A 39 7.83 -12.45 -4.29
C SER A 39 8.35 -13.53 -3.32
N HIS A 40 9.36 -13.22 -2.51
CA HIS A 40 9.86 -14.14 -1.47
C HIS A 40 8.84 -14.41 -0.35
N CYS A 41 7.87 -13.52 -0.14
CA CYS A 41 6.75 -13.75 0.78
C CYS A 41 5.68 -14.68 0.21
N GLY A 42 5.76 -15.04 -1.08
CA GLY A 42 4.87 -15.99 -1.75
C GLY A 42 3.71 -15.36 -2.52
N PHE A 43 3.77 -14.05 -2.81
CA PHE A 43 2.88 -13.47 -3.82
C PHE A 43 3.28 -13.95 -5.21
N GLU A 44 2.28 -14.34 -6.00
CA GLU A 44 2.45 -14.84 -7.36
C GLU A 44 2.69 -13.70 -8.34
N GLU A 45 2.09 -12.54 -8.07
CA GLU A 45 2.26 -11.34 -8.87
C GLU A 45 2.38 -10.10 -7.97
N VAL A 46 3.39 -9.29 -8.25
CA VAL A 46 3.62 -8.00 -7.57
C VAL A 46 3.41 -6.88 -8.59
N LEU A 47 2.27 -6.22 -8.49
CA LEU A 47 1.90 -5.09 -9.33
C LEU A 47 2.37 -3.78 -8.68
N PHE A 48 2.76 -2.82 -9.52
CA PHE A 48 3.08 -1.46 -9.11
C PHE A 48 2.14 -0.49 -9.79
N LEU A 49 1.65 0.49 -9.02
CA LEU A 49 0.93 1.62 -9.56
C LEU A 49 1.92 2.70 -9.98
N ASP A 50 2.02 2.96 -11.29
CA ASP A 50 2.91 3.99 -11.83
C ASP A 50 2.17 5.34 -11.83
N LYS A 51 2.92 6.43 -11.64
CA LYS A 51 2.38 7.79 -11.67
C LYS A 51 1.76 8.16 -13.03
N THR A 52 2.16 7.47 -14.09
CA THR A 52 1.77 7.67 -15.49
C THR A 52 0.73 6.67 -15.99
N ASP A 53 0.30 5.72 -15.16
CA ASP A 53 -0.74 4.77 -15.55
C ASP A 53 -2.02 5.50 -15.96
N PRO A 54 -2.59 5.18 -17.15
CA PRO A 54 -3.90 5.71 -17.52
C PRO A 54 -5.01 5.07 -16.67
N GLU A 55 -6.14 5.74 -16.54
CA GLU A 55 -7.25 5.32 -15.66
C GLU A 55 -7.71 3.86 -15.89
N ASN A 56 -7.75 3.40 -17.13
CA ASN A 56 -8.11 2.01 -17.45
C ASN A 56 -7.11 1.00 -16.87
N GLU A 57 -5.82 1.33 -16.83
CA GLU A 57 -4.77 0.49 -16.25
C GLU A 57 -4.82 0.53 -14.73
N ILE A 58 -5.08 1.70 -14.14
CA ILE A 58 -5.35 1.83 -12.70
C ILE A 58 -6.54 0.94 -12.32
N GLN A 59 -7.65 1.01 -13.08
CA GLN A 59 -8.84 0.20 -12.83
C GLN A 59 -8.54 -1.29 -12.92
N ARG A 60 -7.82 -1.72 -13.97
CA ARG A 60 -7.38 -3.12 -14.12
C ARG A 60 -6.60 -3.59 -12.89
N LYS A 61 -5.55 -2.85 -12.50
CA LYS A 61 -4.68 -3.20 -11.36
C LYS A 61 -5.46 -3.34 -10.05
N PHE A 62 -6.40 -2.42 -9.77
CA PHE A 62 -7.23 -2.50 -8.57
C PHE A 62 -8.21 -3.68 -8.59
N SER A 63 -8.74 -4.06 -9.77
CA SER A 63 -9.68 -5.17 -9.89
C SER A 63 -9.05 -6.55 -9.77
N GLU A 64 -7.73 -6.66 -10.01
CA GLU A 64 -7.00 -7.93 -9.99
C GLU A 64 -6.45 -8.31 -8.61
N VAL A 65 -6.48 -7.39 -7.65
CA VAL A 65 -5.85 -7.56 -6.34
C VAL A 65 -6.88 -7.46 -5.23
N ASP A 66 -6.58 -8.14 -4.12
CA ASP A 66 -7.29 -8.01 -2.85
C ASP A 66 -6.35 -7.51 -1.73
N THR A 67 -5.12 -7.19 -2.07
CA THR A 67 -4.11 -6.68 -1.13
C THR A 67 -3.38 -5.49 -1.74
N ILE A 68 -3.32 -4.39 -1.00
CA ILE A 68 -2.58 -3.18 -1.35
C ILE A 68 -1.50 -2.92 -0.30
N TYR A 69 -0.31 -2.54 -0.74
CA TYR A 69 0.79 -2.11 0.12
C TYR A 69 1.14 -0.64 -0.13
N LEU A 70 1.16 0.13 0.96
CA LEU A 70 1.63 1.51 1.01
C LEU A 70 2.98 1.52 1.75
N PRO A 71 4.10 1.67 1.04
CA PRO A 71 5.41 1.72 1.65
C PRO A 71 5.58 2.93 2.57
N GLY A 72 6.62 2.88 3.40
CA GLY A 72 7.06 4.03 4.19
C GLY A 72 7.85 5.03 3.36
N GLY A 73 7.97 6.25 3.89
CA GLY A 73 8.69 7.35 3.27
C GLY A 73 7.99 8.67 3.56
N ASP A 74 7.96 9.57 2.57
CA ASP A 74 7.28 10.85 2.72
C ASP A 74 5.76 10.71 2.53
N THR A 75 5.03 10.78 3.65
CA THR A 75 3.57 10.70 3.68
C THR A 75 2.89 11.89 3.00
N GLU A 76 3.51 13.08 3.01
CA GLU A 76 2.97 14.26 2.34
C GLU A 76 3.00 14.09 0.82
N VAL A 77 4.11 13.55 0.30
CA VAL A 77 4.23 13.18 -1.11
C VAL A 77 3.15 12.17 -1.48
N LEU A 78 3.02 11.07 -0.73
CA LEU A 78 2.00 10.04 -1.01
C LEU A 78 0.58 10.63 -1.01
N TYR A 79 0.23 11.42 0.00
CA TYR A 79 -1.09 12.03 0.08
C TYR A 79 -1.37 12.99 -1.07
N ARG A 80 -0.38 13.81 -1.45
CA ARG A 80 -0.47 14.71 -2.60
C ARG A 80 -0.71 13.94 -3.89
N GLU A 81 0.05 12.88 -4.15
CA GLU A 81 -0.06 12.09 -5.37
C GLU A 81 -1.40 11.34 -5.45
N LEU A 82 -1.88 10.79 -4.34
CA LEU A 82 -3.20 10.15 -4.24
C LEU A 82 -4.34 11.13 -4.48
N LYS A 83 -4.23 12.36 -3.95
CA LYS A 83 -5.22 13.42 -4.14
C LYS A 83 -5.28 13.89 -5.60
N GLN A 84 -4.12 14.14 -6.20
CA GLN A 84 -4.01 14.59 -7.58
C GLN A 84 -4.61 13.59 -8.59
N ARG A 85 -4.55 12.30 -8.27
CA ARG A 85 -5.08 11.21 -9.11
C ARG A 85 -6.45 10.70 -8.68
N THR A 86 -7.09 11.37 -7.72
CA THR A 86 -8.45 11.03 -7.26
C THR A 86 -8.58 9.57 -6.80
N LEU A 87 -7.52 9.00 -6.22
CA LEU A 87 -7.51 7.59 -5.78
C LEU A 87 -7.98 7.39 -4.34
N GLN A 88 -8.27 8.48 -3.63
CA GLN A 88 -8.69 8.45 -2.23
C GLN A 88 -9.96 7.63 -2.03
N ASP A 89 -10.98 7.87 -2.84
CA ASP A 89 -12.26 7.14 -2.76
C ASP A 89 -12.07 5.67 -3.10
N ARG A 90 -11.24 5.37 -4.10
CA ARG A 90 -10.94 3.98 -4.48
C ARG A 90 -10.23 3.20 -3.38
N LEU A 91 -9.28 3.83 -2.68
CA LEU A 91 -8.63 3.22 -1.51
C LEU A 91 -9.60 3.08 -0.34
N PHE A 92 -10.51 4.03 -0.14
CA PHE A 92 -11.53 3.97 0.91
C PHE A 92 -12.57 2.87 0.67
N GLU A 93 -12.97 2.66 -0.58
CA GLU A 93 -13.95 1.66 -0.99
C GLU A 93 -13.32 0.28 -1.29
N PHE A 94 -11.99 0.16 -1.23
CA PHE A 94 -11.29 -1.08 -1.56
C PHE A 94 -11.74 -2.21 -0.62
N PRO A 95 -12.34 -3.30 -1.15
CA PRO A 95 -12.93 -4.35 -0.32
C PRO A 95 -11.91 -5.28 0.33
N GLY A 96 -10.65 -5.20 -0.12
CA GLY A 96 -9.55 -6.05 0.33
C GLY A 96 -8.80 -5.48 1.54
N VAL A 97 -7.55 -5.92 1.68
CA VAL A 97 -6.66 -5.52 2.76
C VAL A 97 -5.70 -4.45 2.27
N ILE A 98 -5.61 -3.34 2.99
CA ILE A 98 -4.57 -2.33 2.79
C ILE A 98 -3.54 -2.47 3.92
N ILE A 99 -2.26 -2.39 3.59
CA ILE A 99 -1.14 -2.55 4.51
C ILE A 99 -0.26 -1.31 4.38
N GLY A 100 -0.20 -0.49 5.42
CA GLY A 100 0.73 0.62 5.52
C GLY A 100 2.02 0.22 6.24
N ASN A 101 3.16 0.74 5.80
CA ASN A 101 4.40 0.67 6.57
C ASN A 101 4.83 2.09 6.97
N SER A 102 4.73 2.45 8.24
CA SER A 102 5.07 3.80 8.70
C SER A 102 6.57 3.91 9.00
N ALA A 103 7.28 4.75 8.25
CA ALA A 103 8.72 5.01 8.41
C ALA A 103 9.04 6.01 9.54
N GLY A 104 8.31 5.98 10.66
CA GLY A 104 8.56 6.83 11.83
C GLY A 104 9.47 6.22 12.91
N ALA A 105 9.97 5.00 12.73
CA ALA A 105 10.86 4.34 13.69
C ALA A 105 12.34 4.54 13.29
N MET A 106 12.87 5.77 13.41
CA MET A 106 14.32 5.94 13.51
C MET A 106 14.78 5.30 14.83
N GLY A 107 15.17 4.03 14.78
CA GLY A 107 15.71 3.27 15.91
C GLY A 107 15.51 1.77 15.78
N ASN A 108 16.37 1.10 14.99
CA ASN A 108 16.70 -0.34 15.07
C ASN A 108 15.58 -1.38 15.30
N SER A 109 14.34 -1.14 14.89
CA SER A 109 13.30 -2.17 14.83
C SER A 109 12.24 -1.75 13.80
N THR A 110 12.16 -2.45 12.67
CA THR A 110 11.09 -2.29 11.68
C THR A 110 9.76 -2.71 12.30
N GLN A 111 9.07 -1.78 12.97
CA GLN A 111 7.67 -1.95 13.33
C GLN A 111 6.82 -1.72 12.08
N VAL A 112 6.12 -2.77 11.66
CA VAL A 112 5.11 -2.66 10.60
C VAL A 112 3.76 -2.73 11.25
N SER A 113 3.01 -1.64 11.14
CA SER A 113 1.62 -1.57 11.57
C SER A 113 0.72 -1.98 10.41
N VAL A 114 0.12 -3.17 10.48
CA VAL A 114 -0.94 -3.55 9.54
C VAL A 114 -2.19 -2.76 9.90
N SER A 115 -2.48 -1.70 9.16
CA SER A 115 -3.64 -0.83 9.38
C SER A 115 -4.71 -1.09 8.33
N LEU A 116 -5.84 -1.70 8.73
CA LEU A 116 -7.06 -1.68 7.93
C LEU A 116 -7.66 -0.26 8.04
N ILE A 117 -7.62 0.49 6.96
CA ILE A 117 -8.12 1.87 6.93
C ILE A 117 -9.66 1.82 6.91
N SER A 118 -10.30 2.08 8.05
CA SER A 118 -11.75 2.30 8.11
C SER A 118 -12.08 3.55 8.92
N THR A 119 -11.57 4.72 8.50
CA THR A 119 -12.17 6.07 8.63
C THR A 119 -11.10 7.14 8.39
N PHE A 120 -11.35 8.06 7.45
CA PHE A 120 -10.57 9.29 7.27
C PHE A 120 -11.45 10.48 7.68
N PRO A 121 -11.24 11.03 8.88
CA PRO A 121 -11.03 12.47 8.97
C PRO A 121 -9.93 12.81 9.99
N PHE A 122 -9.00 13.68 9.59
CA PHE A 122 -7.84 14.20 10.37
C PHE A 122 -6.61 13.27 10.47
N ILE A 123 -5.54 13.66 9.74
CA ILE A 123 -4.19 13.11 9.88
C ILE A 123 -3.42 14.03 10.83
N THR A 124 -3.27 13.64 12.09
CA THR A 124 -2.22 14.17 12.95
C THR A 124 -0.98 13.28 12.85
N SER A 125 0.19 13.93 12.91
CA SER A 125 1.51 13.31 12.86
C SER A 125 1.58 12.11 13.83
N SER A 126 2.07 10.96 13.35
CA SER A 126 2.06 9.63 13.98
C SER A 126 0.70 8.89 13.98
N MET A 127 0.39 8.20 12.89
CA MET A 127 -0.76 7.29 12.83
C MET A 127 -0.32 5.84 13.13
N LEU A 128 -0.67 5.37 14.33
CA LEU A 128 -0.89 3.97 14.67
C LEU A 128 -2.39 3.69 14.42
N VAL A 129 -2.75 2.95 13.37
CA VAL A 129 -4.17 2.66 13.04
C VAL A 129 -4.46 1.16 13.22
N THR A 130 -5.45 0.89 14.08
CA THR A 130 -5.90 -0.42 14.59
C THR A 130 -6.87 -1.12 13.62
N LEU A 131 -6.81 -2.46 13.54
CA LEU A 131 -7.69 -3.31 12.71
C LEU A 131 -9.13 -3.41 13.24
N GLN A 132 -10.13 -3.32 12.34
CA GLN A 132 -11.42 -4.00 12.51
C GLN A 132 -11.84 -4.72 11.20
N LYS A 133 -12.04 -6.04 11.27
CA LYS A 133 -12.73 -6.82 10.23
C LYS A 133 -14.22 -6.47 10.27
N ARG A 134 -14.80 -5.97 9.18
CA ARG A 134 -16.26 -6.05 8.99
C ARG A 134 -16.64 -7.52 8.82
N LYS A 135 -17.37 -8.07 9.79
CA LYS A 135 -18.22 -9.25 9.54
C LYS A 135 -19.32 -8.79 8.58
N MET A 136 -19.41 -9.38 7.39
CA MET A 136 -20.63 -9.30 6.59
C MET A 136 -21.72 -10.04 7.38
N LEU A 137 -22.81 -9.32 7.69
CA LEU A 137 -24.07 -9.90 8.15
C LEU A 137 -24.86 -10.41 6.95
#